data_AF-A0A1M2GIN2-F1
#
_entry.id   AF-A0A1M2GIN2-F1
#
_cell.length_a   1.000
_cell.length_b   1.000
_cell.length_c   1.000
_cell.angle_alpha   90.00
_cell.angle_beta   90.00
_cell.angle_gamma   90.00
#
_symmetry.space_group_name_H-M   'P 1'
#
loop_
_entity.id
_entity.type
_entity.pdbx_description
1 polymer ?
#
loop_
_entity_poly.entity_id
_entity_poly.type
_entity_poly.pdbx_seq_one_letter_code
_entity_poly.pdbx_strand_id
1 'polypeptide(L)'
;MNPSQHAEQFQSQLANYVPQFTPEFWPVWLIIAGLLLVGMWLVLGLHALLRARGVKKSATDHGEKIYLYSKAVRLWHWSNALLFVLLLASGLINHFALVGATAVKSLVALHEVCGFLLLACWLGFVLINAVGGNGHHYRIRRQGWLERAAKQTRFYLFGIMQGEEHPFPATTQSKFNPLQQVAYVGVMYGLLPLLLLTGLLCLYPQVVGDVFPGVRYWLLQAHFALAFISLFFIFGHLYLCTTGRTPHETFKSMVDGYHRH
;
A
#
# COMPACT_ATOMS: atom_id res chain seq x y z
N MET A 1 -2.40 8.92 59.79
CA MET A 1 -1.96 9.41 58.46
C MET A 1 -3.01 9.00 57.46
N ASN A 2 -3.56 9.94 56.68
CA ASN A 2 -4.72 9.71 55.81
C ASN A 2 -4.26 9.14 54.46
N PRO A 3 -4.60 7.90 54.09
CA PRO A 3 -4.15 7.27 52.84
C PRO A 3 -4.57 8.02 51.57
N SER A 4 -5.64 8.82 51.64
CA SER A 4 -6.15 9.59 50.49
C SER A 4 -5.21 10.69 50.02
N GLN A 5 -4.45 11.32 50.93
CA GLN A 5 -3.50 12.39 50.58
C GLN A 5 -2.37 11.86 49.70
N HIS A 6 -1.92 10.61 49.91
CA HIS A 6 -0.92 9.99 49.06
C HIS A 6 -1.48 9.58 47.70
N ALA A 7 -2.76 9.19 47.61
CA ALA A 7 -3.36 8.79 46.34
C ALA A 7 -3.52 9.98 45.37
N GLU A 8 -4.03 11.12 45.83
CA GLU A 8 -4.17 12.32 45.00
C GLU A 8 -2.80 12.93 44.62
N GLN A 9 -1.85 12.91 45.56
CA GLN A 9 -0.49 13.39 45.32
C GLN A 9 0.28 12.45 44.38
N PHE A 10 0.07 11.14 44.46
CA PHE A 10 0.58 10.16 43.51
C PHE A 10 -0.07 10.30 42.13
N GLN A 11 -1.39 10.49 42.06
CA GLN A 11 -2.13 10.69 40.81
C GLN A 11 -1.70 11.97 40.08
N SER A 12 -1.43 13.06 40.82
CA SER A 12 -0.93 14.33 40.25
C SER A 12 0.54 14.24 39.83
N GLN A 13 1.35 13.40 40.49
CA GLN A 13 2.72 13.13 40.09
C GLN A 13 2.85 12.04 39.03
N LEU A 14 1.82 11.23 38.79
CA LEU A 14 1.80 10.15 37.82
C LEU A 14 2.15 10.65 36.41
N ALA A 15 1.76 11.88 36.08
CA ALA A 15 2.10 12.59 34.85
C ALA A 15 3.62 12.74 34.61
N ASN A 16 4.41 12.77 35.68
CA ASN A 16 5.87 12.89 35.63
C ASN A 16 6.57 11.53 35.43
N TYR A 17 5.86 10.42 35.72
CA TYR A 17 6.41 9.07 35.70
C TYR A 17 5.80 8.19 34.60
N VAL A 18 4.66 8.60 34.06
CA VAL A 18 3.94 7.93 32.97
C VAL A 18 3.91 8.89 31.79
N PRO A 19 4.41 8.49 30.60
CA PRO A 19 4.31 9.32 29.41
C PRO A 19 2.86 9.76 29.19
N GLN A 20 2.59 11.06 29.32
CA GLN A 20 1.30 11.61 28.92
C GLN A 20 1.30 11.71 27.40
N PHE A 21 0.63 10.76 26.77
CA PHE A 21 0.35 10.80 25.33
C PHE A 21 -0.65 11.93 25.08
N THR A 22 -0.16 13.16 24.88
CA THR A 22 -0.97 14.26 24.39
C THR A 22 -1.35 14.01 22.93
N PRO A 23 -2.39 14.67 22.38
CA PRO A 23 -2.65 14.66 20.93
C PRO A 23 -1.45 15.11 20.07
N GLU A 24 -0.47 15.78 20.68
CA GLU A 24 0.78 16.23 20.07
C GLU A 24 1.92 15.19 20.20
N PHE A 25 1.73 14.13 20.98
CA PHE A 25 2.73 13.08 21.13
C PHE A 25 2.71 12.15 19.92
N TRP A 26 3.77 12.20 19.13
CA TRP A 26 4.00 11.26 18.04
C TRP A 26 5.03 10.21 18.49
N PRO A 27 4.71 8.91 18.45
CA PRO A 27 5.70 7.90 18.78
C PRO A 27 6.85 7.98 17.78
N VAL A 28 8.09 7.75 18.24
CA VAL A 28 9.32 7.91 17.44
C VAL A 28 9.24 7.15 16.11
N TRP A 29 8.67 5.95 16.11
CA TRP A 29 8.52 5.16 14.89
C TRP A 29 7.62 5.84 13.84
N LEU A 30 6.58 6.56 14.26
CA LEU A 30 5.65 7.27 13.38
C LEU A 30 6.33 8.51 12.78
N ILE A 31 7.13 9.23 13.57
CA ILE A 31 7.97 10.33 13.08
C ILE A 31 8.94 9.81 12.01
N ILE A 32 9.65 8.71 12.30
CA ILE A 32 10.55 8.07 11.35
C ILE A 32 9.81 7.66 10.08
N ALA A 33 8.64 7.02 10.21
CA ALA A 33 7.83 6.63 9.06
C ALA A 33 7.41 7.83 8.20
N GLY A 34 7.00 8.94 8.83
CA GLY A 34 6.68 10.19 8.13
C GLY A 34 7.89 10.78 7.39
N LEU A 35 9.05 10.85 8.04
CA LEU A 35 10.29 11.32 7.43
C LEU A 35 10.73 10.44 6.25
N LEU A 36 10.61 9.12 6.38
CA LEU A 36 10.89 8.18 5.29
C LEU A 36 9.92 8.37 4.11
N LEU A 37 8.65 8.67 4.38
CA LEU A 37 7.65 8.92 3.34
C LEU A 37 7.99 10.21 2.56
N VAL A 38 8.36 11.28 3.27
CA VAL A 38 8.83 12.53 2.67
C VAL A 38 10.11 12.30 1.87
N GLY A 39 11.08 11.56 2.43
CA GLY A 39 12.32 11.19 1.74
C GLY A 39 12.05 10.42 0.45
N MET A 40 11.12 9.46 0.47
CA MET A 40 10.68 8.75 -0.73
C MET A 40 10.11 9.73 -1.77
N TRP A 41 9.24 10.67 -1.40
CA TRP A 41 8.71 11.65 -2.35
C TRP A 41 9.80 12.52 -2.99
N LEU A 42 10.79 12.94 -2.21
CA LEU A 42 11.94 13.70 -2.73
C LEU A 42 12.75 12.87 -3.73
N VAL A 43 13.02 11.60 -3.41
CA VAL A 43 13.75 10.67 -4.31
C VAL A 43 12.96 10.42 -5.59
N LEU A 44 11.65 10.14 -5.49
CA LEU A 44 10.79 9.90 -6.65
C LEU A 44 10.66 11.16 -7.51
N GLY A 45 10.52 12.34 -6.88
CA GLY A 45 10.48 13.62 -7.58
C GLY A 45 11.79 13.94 -8.30
N LEU A 46 12.93 13.71 -7.66
CA LEU A 46 14.25 13.84 -8.29
C LEU A 46 14.40 12.86 -9.46
N HIS A 47 14.01 11.59 -9.27
CA HIS A 47 14.06 10.58 -10.31
C HIS A 47 13.19 10.98 -11.52
N ALA A 48 11.97 11.47 -11.28
CA ALA A 48 11.09 11.98 -12.31
C ALA A 48 11.71 13.15 -13.09
N LEU A 49 12.32 14.10 -12.38
CA LEU A 49 12.99 15.26 -12.96
C LEU A 49 14.17 14.84 -13.83
N LEU A 50 15.04 13.96 -13.32
CA LEU A 50 16.20 13.45 -14.05
C LEU A 50 15.77 12.70 -15.31
N ARG A 51 14.72 11.88 -15.22
CA ARG A 51 14.14 11.20 -16.38
C ARG A 51 13.59 12.17 -17.40
N ALA A 52 12.83 13.18 -16.97
CA ALA A 52 12.26 14.18 -17.88
C ALA A 52 13.33 14.97 -18.64
N ARG A 53 14.53 15.13 -18.06
CA ARG A 53 15.68 15.77 -18.69
C ARG A 53 16.51 14.83 -19.57
N GLY A 54 16.64 13.56 -19.19
CA GLY A 54 17.51 12.59 -19.86
C GLY A 54 16.89 11.93 -21.10
N VAL A 55 15.57 11.73 -21.13
CA VAL A 55 14.91 11.03 -22.23
C VAL A 55 14.82 11.94 -23.47
N LYS A 56 15.55 11.59 -24.53
CA LYS A 56 15.33 12.17 -25.87
C LYS A 56 13.98 11.69 -26.38
N LYS A 57 13.10 12.61 -26.79
CA LYS A 57 11.81 12.25 -27.43
C LYS A 57 12.11 11.46 -28.71
N SER A 58 11.89 10.14 -28.67
CA SER A 58 11.81 9.35 -29.89
C SER A 58 10.53 9.71 -30.62
N ALA A 59 10.63 10.02 -31.91
CA ALA A 59 9.50 10.36 -32.76
C ALA A 59 8.71 9.08 -33.09
N THR A 60 7.40 9.14 -32.83
CA THR A 60 6.33 8.32 -33.42
C THR A 60 6.66 6.85 -33.69
N ASP A 61 6.13 5.97 -32.84
CA ASP A 61 5.83 4.61 -33.26
C ASP A 61 4.42 4.24 -32.83
N HIS A 62 3.62 3.77 -33.78
CA HIS A 62 2.28 3.25 -33.53
C HIS A 62 2.42 1.88 -32.88
N GLY A 63 2.92 1.86 -31.65
CA GLY A 63 3.21 0.64 -30.90
C GLY A 63 2.01 -0.30 -30.86
N GLU A 64 2.28 -1.58 -31.12
CA GLU A 64 1.28 -2.64 -31.05
C GLU A 64 0.48 -2.54 -29.75
N LYS A 65 -0.84 -2.61 -29.88
CA LYS A 65 -1.76 -2.61 -28.74
C LYS A 65 -2.17 -4.02 -28.42
N ILE A 66 -1.76 -4.51 -27.25
CA ILE A 66 -2.14 -5.84 -26.78
C ILE A 66 -3.22 -5.68 -25.72
N TYR A 67 -4.35 -6.37 -25.91
CA TYR A 67 -5.40 -6.42 -24.90
C TYR A 67 -4.97 -7.34 -23.75
N LEU A 68 -4.49 -6.75 -22.65
CA LEU A 68 -3.97 -7.49 -21.49
C LEU A 68 -4.92 -7.48 -20.30
N TYR A 69 -5.72 -6.42 -20.14
CA TYR A 69 -6.57 -6.22 -18.97
C TYR A 69 -8.04 -6.31 -19.36
N SER A 70 -8.71 -7.39 -18.95
CA SER A 70 -10.14 -7.57 -19.23
C SER A 70 -11.01 -6.55 -18.48
N LYS A 71 -12.24 -6.29 -18.96
CA LYS A 71 -13.20 -5.39 -18.26
C LYS A 71 -13.41 -5.80 -16.80
N ALA A 72 -13.52 -7.11 -16.53
CA ALA A 72 -13.68 -7.64 -15.18
C ALA A 72 -12.46 -7.34 -14.29
N VAL A 73 -11.24 -7.51 -14.81
CA VAL A 73 -10.00 -7.19 -14.07
C VAL A 73 -9.92 -5.69 -13.76
N ARG A 74 -10.28 -4.83 -14.71
CA ARG A 74 -10.25 -3.37 -14.51
C ARG A 74 -11.30 -2.92 -13.50
N LEU A 75 -12.53 -3.45 -13.60
CA LEU A 75 -13.58 -3.16 -12.62
C LEU A 75 -13.15 -3.59 -11.22
N TRP A 76 -12.67 -4.84 -11.08
CA TRP A 76 -12.14 -5.35 -9.82
C TRP A 76 -11.02 -4.47 -9.27
N HIS A 77 -10.06 -4.07 -10.11
CA HIS A 77 -8.97 -3.19 -9.69
C HIS A 77 -9.48 -1.83 -9.20
N TRP A 78 -10.34 -1.15 -9.95
CA TRP A 78 -10.87 0.16 -9.56
C TRP A 78 -11.75 0.11 -8.31
N SER A 79 -12.52 -0.97 -8.14
CA SER A 79 -13.26 -1.23 -6.89
C SER A 79 -12.30 -1.36 -5.71
N ASN A 80 -11.24 -2.18 -5.83
CA ASN A 80 -10.23 -2.30 -4.78
C ASN A 80 -9.52 -0.96 -4.50
N ALA A 81 -9.10 -0.25 -5.54
CA ALA A 81 -8.42 1.05 -5.40
C ALA A 81 -9.29 2.05 -4.63
N LEU A 82 -10.58 2.16 -4.98
CA LEU A 82 -11.52 3.03 -4.29
C LEU A 82 -11.70 2.63 -2.81
N LEU A 83 -11.97 1.35 -2.55
CA LEU A 83 -12.14 0.84 -1.18
C LEU A 83 -10.90 1.10 -0.32
N PHE A 84 -9.72 0.87 -0.90
CA PHE A 84 -8.45 1.03 -0.20
C PHE A 84 -8.14 2.49 0.13
N VAL A 85 -8.46 3.43 -0.78
CA VAL A 85 -8.36 4.87 -0.52
C VAL A 85 -9.33 5.30 0.57
N LEU A 86 -10.58 4.83 0.52
CA LEU A 86 -11.59 5.15 1.55
C LEU A 86 -11.18 4.64 2.93
N LEU A 87 -10.61 3.42 3.02
CA LEU A 87 -10.08 2.85 4.25
C LEU A 87 -8.91 3.67 4.81
N LEU A 88 -7.93 4.01 3.97
CA LEU A 88 -6.80 4.84 4.40
C LEU A 88 -7.27 6.21 4.88
N ALA A 89 -8.14 6.87 4.12
CA ALA A 89 -8.66 8.19 4.48
C ALA A 89 -9.44 8.15 5.80
N SER A 90 -10.42 7.25 5.92
CA SER A 90 -11.21 7.11 7.15
C SER A 90 -10.36 6.72 8.36
N GLY A 91 -9.39 5.82 8.18
CA GLY A 91 -8.48 5.39 9.25
C GLY A 91 -7.53 6.48 9.72
N LEU A 92 -6.91 7.22 8.80
CA LEU A 92 -5.99 8.33 9.12
C LEU A 92 -6.73 9.51 9.75
N ILE A 93 -7.89 9.89 9.20
CA ILE A 93 -8.72 10.97 9.76
C ILE A 93 -9.15 10.62 11.19
N ASN A 94 -9.54 9.37 11.44
CA ASN A 94 -9.89 8.91 12.77
C ASN A 94 -8.69 8.90 13.73
N HIS A 95 -7.54 8.39 13.30
CA HIS A 95 -6.32 8.31 14.12
C HIS A 95 -5.84 9.69 14.59
N PHE A 96 -5.84 10.69 13.70
CA PHE A 96 -5.41 12.06 14.02
C PHE A 96 -6.55 12.95 14.54
N ALA A 97 -7.74 12.38 14.79
CA ALA A 97 -8.91 13.10 15.29
C ALA A 97 -9.20 14.41 14.52
N LEU A 98 -9.09 14.38 13.18
CA LEU A 98 -9.15 15.60 12.35
C LEU A 98 -10.56 16.18 12.20
N VAL A 99 -11.59 15.48 12.69
CA VAL A 99 -13.00 15.87 12.59
C VAL A 99 -13.75 15.62 13.90
N GLY A 100 -14.89 16.28 14.08
CA GLY A 100 -15.71 16.15 15.29
C GLY A 100 -16.33 14.76 15.48
N ALA A 101 -16.75 14.47 16.72
CA ALA A 101 -17.22 13.14 17.14
C ALA A 101 -18.36 12.56 16.29
N THR A 102 -19.30 13.39 15.80
CA THR A 102 -20.38 12.92 14.91
C THR A 102 -19.84 12.40 13.58
N ALA A 103 -18.88 13.11 12.98
CA ALA A 103 -18.24 12.68 11.74
C ALA A 103 -17.37 11.43 11.94
N VAL A 104 -16.69 11.32 13.09
CA VAL A 104 -15.93 10.11 13.46
C VAL A 104 -16.81 8.87 13.45
N LYS A 105 -18.03 8.91 14.01
CA LYS A 105 -18.96 7.77 13.99
C LYS A 105 -19.25 7.30 12.55
N SER A 106 -19.53 8.25 11.64
CA SER A 106 -19.76 7.93 10.24
C SER A 106 -18.52 7.38 9.54
N LEU A 107 -17.33 7.92 9.85
CA LEU A 107 -16.08 7.43 9.28
C LEU A 107 -15.71 6.03 9.75
N VAL A 108 -15.96 5.70 11.01
CA VAL A 108 -15.77 4.34 11.54
C VAL A 108 -16.72 3.36 10.85
N ALA A 109 -18.00 3.71 10.69
CA ALA A 109 -18.95 2.87 9.96
C ALA A 109 -18.56 2.69 8.48
N LEU A 110 -18.10 3.77 7.82
CA LEU A 110 -17.57 3.70 6.46
C LEU A 110 -16.35 2.77 6.38
N HIS A 111 -15.42 2.91 7.32
CA HIS A 111 -14.21 2.08 7.38
C HIS A 111 -14.57 0.60 7.52
N GLU A 112 -15.51 0.27 8.40
CA GLU A 112 -15.99 -1.10 8.61
C GLU A 112 -16.60 -1.69 7.34
N VAL A 113 -17.56 -0.98 6.72
CA VAL A 113 -18.22 -1.43 5.48
C VAL A 113 -17.20 -1.61 4.36
N CYS A 114 -16.30 -0.64 4.15
CA CYS A 114 -15.26 -0.75 3.14
C CYS A 114 -14.31 -1.92 3.43
N GLY A 115 -14.02 -2.22 4.70
CA GLY A 115 -13.19 -3.34 5.12
C GLY A 115 -13.81 -4.69 4.75
N PHE A 116 -15.09 -4.88 5.01
CA PHE A 116 -15.81 -6.09 4.60
C PHE A 116 -15.95 -6.23 3.08
N LEU A 117 -16.21 -5.14 2.36
CA LEU A 117 -16.24 -5.15 0.90
C LEU A 117 -14.86 -5.52 0.31
N LEU A 118 -13.79 -4.97 0.88
CA LEU A 118 -12.42 -5.30 0.47
C LEU A 118 -12.06 -6.76 0.79
N LEU A 119 -12.50 -7.28 1.94
CA LEU A 119 -12.37 -8.70 2.29
C LEU A 119 -13.05 -9.59 1.24
N ALA A 120 -14.28 -9.27 0.85
CA ALA A 120 -14.99 -10.00 -0.18
C ALA A 120 -14.27 -9.94 -1.54
N CYS A 121 -13.78 -8.75 -1.94
CA CYS A 121 -12.99 -8.58 -3.16
C CYS A 121 -11.69 -9.39 -3.14
N TRP A 122 -11.02 -9.47 -1.98
CA TRP A 122 -9.80 -10.24 -1.78
C TRP A 122 -10.06 -11.75 -1.82
N LEU A 123 -11.08 -12.25 -1.13
CA LEU A 123 -11.48 -13.65 -1.19
C LEU A 123 -11.83 -14.06 -2.63
N GLY A 124 -12.60 -13.23 -3.33
CA GLY A 124 -12.90 -13.45 -4.76
C GLY A 124 -11.64 -13.53 -5.62
N PHE A 125 -10.66 -12.65 -5.40
CA PHE A 125 -9.38 -12.70 -6.10
C PHE A 125 -8.60 -13.99 -5.83
N VAL A 126 -8.51 -14.41 -4.57
CA VAL A 126 -7.81 -15.63 -4.18
C VAL A 126 -8.47 -16.85 -4.83
N LEU A 127 -9.81 -16.94 -4.76
CA LEU A 127 -10.59 -18.02 -5.37
C LEU A 127 -10.40 -18.05 -6.90
N ILE A 128 -10.52 -16.91 -7.56
CA ILE A 128 -10.33 -16.82 -9.03
C ILE A 128 -8.91 -17.22 -9.42
N ASN A 129 -7.88 -16.84 -8.67
CA ASN A 129 -6.51 -17.24 -9.00
C ASN A 129 -6.20 -18.70 -8.66
N ALA A 130 -6.91 -19.28 -7.70
CA ALA A 130 -6.78 -20.69 -7.34
C ALA A 130 -7.44 -21.61 -8.38
N VAL A 131 -8.60 -21.21 -8.91
CA VAL A 131 -9.42 -22.04 -9.82
C VAL A 131 -9.26 -21.62 -11.29
N GLY A 132 -9.21 -20.32 -11.56
CA GLY A 132 -8.96 -19.77 -12.88
C GLY A 132 -7.46 -19.64 -13.13
N GLY A 133 -6.98 -20.17 -14.26
CA GLY A 133 -5.55 -20.25 -14.60
C GLY A 133 -4.73 -18.93 -14.56
N ASN A 134 -5.31 -17.78 -14.18
CA ASN A 134 -4.63 -16.50 -13.94
C ASN A 134 -3.56 -16.57 -12.82
N GLY A 135 -3.65 -17.54 -11.91
CA GLY A 135 -2.65 -17.74 -10.84
C GLY A 135 -1.21 -17.94 -11.33
N HIS A 136 -1.00 -18.38 -12.58
CA HIS A 136 0.34 -18.58 -13.12
C HIS A 136 1.18 -17.29 -13.17
N HIS A 137 0.57 -16.12 -13.36
CA HIS A 137 1.27 -14.84 -13.36
C HIS A 137 1.86 -14.47 -11.98
N TYR A 138 1.39 -15.09 -10.90
CA TYR A 138 1.86 -14.85 -9.53
C TYR A 138 2.92 -15.86 -9.07
N ARG A 139 3.27 -16.84 -9.91
CA ARG A 139 4.30 -17.83 -9.60
C ARG A 139 5.69 -17.26 -9.89
N ILE A 140 6.45 -17.00 -8.83
CA ILE A 140 7.82 -16.49 -8.94
C ILE A 140 8.75 -17.64 -9.33
N ARG A 141 9.37 -17.53 -10.51
CA ARG A 141 10.44 -18.45 -10.92
C ARG A 141 11.68 -18.18 -10.06
N ARG A 142 12.09 -19.14 -9.23
CA ARG A 142 13.25 -19.00 -8.32
C ARG A 142 14.58 -18.96 -9.06
N GLN A 143 14.73 -19.77 -10.11
CA GLN A 143 15.96 -19.83 -10.90
C GLN A 143 16.26 -18.49 -11.59
N GLY A 144 17.49 -17.99 -11.40
CA GLY A 144 17.95 -16.71 -11.95
C GLY A 144 17.10 -15.52 -11.51
N TRP A 145 16.42 -15.58 -10.36
CA TRP A 145 15.58 -14.46 -9.91
C TRP A 145 16.43 -13.25 -9.52
N LEU A 146 17.53 -13.45 -8.79
CA LEU A 146 18.42 -12.37 -8.34
C LEU A 146 19.00 -11.58 -9.51
N GLU A 147 19.48 -12.27 -10.55
CA GLU A 147 20.00 -11.63 -11.76
C GLU A 147 18.93 -10.80 -12.49
N ARG A 148 17.72 -11.35 -12.62
CA ARG A 148 16.60 -10.64 -13.25
C ARG A 148 16.15 -9.44 -12.43
N ALA A 149 16.12 -9.58 -11.10
CA ALA A 149 15.81 -8.50 -10.17
C ALA A 149 16.88 -7.40 -10.24
N ALA A 150 18.16 -7.76 -10.29
CA ALA A 150 19.28 -6.82 -10.46
C ALA A 150 19.19 -6.09 -11.81
N LYS A 151 18.89 -6.80 -12.91
CA LYS A 151 18.68 -6.22 -14.24
C LYS A 151 17.53 -5.21 -14.23
N GLN A 152 16.38 -5.57 -13.63
CA GLN A 152 15.23 -4.66 -13.53
C GLN A 152 15.53 -3.47 -12.61
N THR A 153 16.29 -3.67 -11.54
CA THR A 153 16.69 -2.60 -10.61
C THR A 153 17.61 -1.60 -11.31
N ARG A 154 18.65 -2.07 -12.02
CA ARG A 154 19.51 -1.21 -12.85
C ARG A 154 18.69 -0.42 -13.86
N PHE A 155 17.74 -1.07 -14.52
CA PHE A 155 16.87 -0.41 -15.49
C PHE A 155 16.10 0.74 -14.84
N TYR A 156 15.41 0.50 -13.72
CA TYR A 156 14.69 1.57 -13.03
C TYR A 156 15.61 2.66 -12.49
N LEU A 157 16.79 2.32 -11.98
CA LEU A 157 17.71 3.31 -11.40
C LEU A 157 18.44 4.15 -12.44
N PHE A 158 18.73 3.62 -13.64
CA PHE A 158 19.57 4.32 -14.63
C PHE A 158 19.06 4.17 -16.07
N GLY A 159 18.77 2.94 -16.50
CA GLY A 159 18.45 2.64 -17.90
C GLY A 159 17.25 3.41 -18.43
N ILE A 160 16.21 3.56 -17.61
CA ILE A 160 15.00 4.30 -17.97
C ILE A 160 15.25 5.79 -18.24
N MET A 161 16.25 6.40 -17.59
CA MET A 161 16.62 7.79 -17.83
C MET A 161 17.39 7.96 -19.15
N GLN A 162 18.02 6.89 -19.63
CA GLN A 162 18.73 6.85 -20.90
C GLN A 162 17.83 6.45 -22.08
N GLY A 163 16.56 6.12 -21.82
CA GLY A 163 15.64 5.62 -22.82
C GLY A 163 15.92 4.19 -23.27
N GLU A 164 16.61 3.38 -22.45
CA GLU A 164 16.78 1.94 -22.71
C GLU A 164 15.41 1.25 -22.84
N GLU A 165 15.35 0.16 -23.60
CA GLU A 165 14.15 -0.67 -23.68
C GLU A 165 13.91 -1.45 -22.37
N HIS A 166 12.63 -1.70 -22.06
CA HIS A 166 12.27 -2.41 -20.84
C HIS A 166 12.75 -3.88 -20.89
N PRO A 167 13.56 -4.37 -19.93
CA PRO A 167 14.22 -5.67 -20.03
C PRO A 167 13.27 -6.87 -19.94
N PHE A 168 12.04 -6.65 -19.44
CA PHE A 168 10.97 -7.64 -19.34
C PHE A 168 9.64 -7.00 -19.79
N PRO A 169 9.36 -6.89 -21.09
CA PRO A 169 8.13 -6.27 -21.58
C PRO A 169 6.90 -7.11 -21.16
N ALA A 170 5.78 -6.44 -20.92
CA ALA A 170 4.54 -7.13 -20.57
C ALA A 170 3.97 -7.87 -21.79
N THR A 171 3.65 -9.14 -21.61
CA THR A 171 3.09 -10.01 -22.65
C THR A 171 1.84 -10.71 -22.12
N THR A 172 1.10 -11.40 -22.99
CA THR A 172 -0.05 -12.23 -22.59
C THR A 172 0.34 -13.36 -21.63
N GLN A 173 1.60 -13.82 -21.68
CA GLN A 173 2.14 -14.89 -20.83
C GLN A 173 2.76 -14.36 -19.53
N SER A 174 3.29 -13.13 -19.54
CA SER A 174 3.93 -12.51 -18.37
C SER A 174 3.56 -11.03 -18.29
N LYS A 175 2.61 -10.72 -17.40
CA LYS A 175 2.11 -9.35 -17.19
C LYS A 175 3.03 -8.48 -16.35
N PHE A 176 3.95 -9.09 -15.59
CA PHE A 176 4.72 -8.41 -14.56
C PHE A 176 6.21 -8.61 -14.76
N ASN A 177 6.99 -7.54 -14.56
CA ASN A 177 8.42 -7.69 -14.39
C ASN A 177 8.76 -8.33 -13.03
N PRO A 178 10.00 -8.82 -12.82
CA PRO A 178 10.36 -9.54 -11.59
C PRO A 178 10.10 -8.78 -10.28
N LEU A 179 10.35 -7.47 -10.26
CA LEU A 179 10.13 -6.64 -9.07
C LEU A 179 8.64 -6.40 -8.83
N GLN A 180 7.90 -6.07 -9.89
CA GLN A 180 6.44 -5.94 -9.84
C GLN A 180 5.78 -7.24 -9.39
N GLN A 181 6.23 -8.39 -9.90
CA GLN A 181 5.68 -9.70 -9.52
C GLN A 181 5.82 -9.93 -8.01
N VAL A 182 7.00 -9.67 -7.45
CA VAL A 182 7.20 -9.78 -5.99
C VAL A 182 6.36 -8.76 -5.23
N ALA A 183 6.27 -7.52 -5.70
CA ALA A 183 5.44 -6.50 -5.07
C ALA A 183 3.96 -6.92 -5.04
N TYR A 184 3.40 -7.39 -6.16
CA TYR A 184 2.00 -7.81 -6.25
C TYR A 184 1.73 -9.07 -5.41
N VAL A 185 2.64 -10.04 -5.40
CA VAL A 185 2.52 -11.22 -4.51
C VAL A 185 2.57 -10.78 -3.04
N GLY A 186 3.54 -9.93 -2.68
CA GLY A 186 3.70 -9.42 -1.32
C GLY A 186 2.48 -8.63 -0.85
N VAL A 187 1.88 -7.81 -1.73
CA VAL A 187 0.66 -7.07 -1.40
C VAL A 187 -0.54 -8.01 -1.28
N MET A 188 -0.81 -8.83 -2.30
CA MET A 188 -2.04 -9.62 -2.35
C MET A 188 -2.05 -10.81 -1.40
N TYR A 189 -0.89 -11.39 -1.07
CA TYR A 189 -0.79 -12.57 -0.21
C TYR A 189 -0.08 -12.30 1.13
N GLY A 190 0.41 -11.08 1.36
CA GLY A 190 1.03 -10.66 2.62
C GLY A 190 0.33 -9.45 3.23
N LEU A 191 0.56 -8.26 2.67
CA LEU A 191 0.08 -7.00 3.24
C LEU A 191 -1.45 -6.95 3.40
N LEU A 192 -2.19 -7.22 2.33
CA LEU A 192 -3.64 -7.13 2.31
C LEU A 192 -4.32 -8.12 3.27
N PRO A 193 -3.98 -9.44 3.28
CA PRO A 193 -4.56 -10.35 4.27
C PRO A 193 -4.18 -10.00 5.70
N LEU A 194 -2.95 -9.54 5.96
CA LEU A 194 -2.56 -9.08 7.30
C LEU A 194 -3.34 -7.84 7.73
N LEU A 195 -3.57 -6.89 6.82
CA LEU A 195 -4.35 -5.69 7.08
C LEU A 195 -5.81 -6.05 7.38
N LEU A 196 -6.42 -6.94 6.60
CA LEU A 196 -7.78 -7.44 6.81
C LEU A 196 -7.90 -8.22 8.12
N LEU A 197 -6.97 -9.13 8.40
CA LEU A 197 -6.96 -9.92 9.63
C LEU A 197 -6.83 -9.03 10.87
N THR A 198 -5.86 -8.12 10.87
CA THR A 198 -5.68 -7.19 11.99
C THR A 198 -6.89 -6.27 12.17
N GLY A 199 -7.52 -5.82 11.08
CA GLY A 199 -8.75 -5.02 11.12
C GLY A 199 -9.93 -5.79 11.73
N LEU A 200 -10.13 -7.05 11.33
CA LEU A 200 -11.15 -7.92 11.92
C LEU A 200 -10.93 -8.18 13.41
N LEU A 201 -9.68 -8.41 13.82
CA LEU A 201 -9.35 -8.60 15.24
C LEU A 201 -9.54 -7.31 16.05
N CYS A 202 -9.31 -6.13 15.45
CA CYS A 202 -9.63 -4.84 16.05
C CYS A 202 -11.15 -4.64 16.22
N LEU A 203 -11.97 -5.13 15.27
CA LEU A 203 -13.42 -5.06 15.33
C LEU A 203 -14.01 -6.02 16.39
N TYR A 204 -13.39 -7.19 16.58
CA TYR A 204 -13.80 -8.22 17.54
C TYR A 204 -12.71 -8.48 18.59
N PRO A 205 -12.38 -7.50 19.45
CA PRO A 205 -11.28 -7.61 20.41
C PRO A 205 -11.47 -8.75 21.43
N GLN A 206 -12.70 -9.19 21.66
CA GLN A 206 -13.02 -10.34 22.50
C GLN A 206 -12.44 -11.67 21.99
N VAL A 207 -12.21 -11.79 20.68
CA VAL A 207 -11.62 -13.00 20.05
C VAL A 207 -10.14 -13.13 20.38
N VAL A 208 -9.45 -11.99 20.56
CA VAL A 208 -8.01 -11.95 20.86
C VAL A 208 -7.74 -12.48 22.26
N GLY A 209 -8.65 -12.26 23.22
CA GLY A 209 -8.44 -12.58 24.62
C GLY A 209 -7.28 -11.80 25.25
N ASP A 210 -6.84 -12.22 26.43
CA ASP A 210 -5.75 -11.59 27.18
C ASP A 210 -4.47 -12.43 27.11
N VAL A 211 -4.02 -12.75 25.88
CA VAL A 211 -2.84 -13.59 25.62
C VAL A 211 -1.58 -13.04 26.29
N PHE A 212 -1.42 -11.72 26.28
CA PHE A 212 -0.35 -11.01 26.99
C PHE A 212 -0.75 -9.57 27.30
N PRO A 213 -0.10 -8.92 28.28
CA PRO A 213 -0.40 -7.53 28.65
C PRO A 213 -0.30 -6.58 27.45
N GLY A 214 -1.38 -5.87 27.15
CA GLY A 214 -1.40 -4.87 26.08
C GLY A 214 -1.57 -5.43 24.65
N VAL A 215 -1.93 -6.71 24.48
CA VAL A 215 -2.12 -7.33 23.15
C VAL A 215 -3.00 -6.49 22.20
N ARG A 216 -4.08 -5.88 22.71
CA ARG A 216 -5.00 -5.05 21.92
C ARG A 216 -4.36 -3.74 21.45
N TYR A 217 -3.51 -3.14 22.28
CA TYR A 217 -2.72 -1.97 21.89
C TYR A 217 -1.76 -2.33 20.75
N TRP A 218 -0.99 -3.40 20.90
CA TRP A 218 -0.04 -3.85 19.88
C TRP A 218 -0.72 -4.27 18.58
N LEU A 219 -1.91 -4.86 18.65
CA LEU A 219 -2.72 -5.17 17.48
C LEU A 219 -3.12 -3.89 16.72
N LEU A 220 -3.58 -2.86 17.43
CA LEU A 220 -3.89 -1.57 16.82
C LEU A 220 -2.66 -0.91 16.19
N GLN A 221 -1.51 -0.95 16.89
CA GLN A 221 -0.23 -0.48 16.34
C GLN A 221 0.17 -1.24 15.08
N ALA A 222 -0.01 -2.57 15.05
CA ALA A 222 0.29 -3.40 13.89
C ALA A 222 -0.62 -3.05 12.70
N HIS A 223 -1.93 -2.90 12.93
CA HIS A 223 -2.87 -2.49 11.87
C HIS A 223 -2.48 -1.13 11.30
N PHE A 224 -2.13 -0.18 12.17
CA PHE A 224 -1.72 1.17 11.76
C PHE A 224 -0.37 1.17 11.02
N ALA A 225 0.60 0.36 11.44
CA ALA A 225 1.86 0.18 10.73
C ALA A 225 1.65 -0.42 9.32
N LEU A 226 0.76 -1.40 9.18
CA LEU A 226 0.38 -1.97 7.88
C LEU A 226 -0.29 -0.92 6.98
N ALA A 227 -1.14 -0.05 7.55
CA ALA A 227 -1.71 1.09 6.82
C ALA A 227 -0.63 2.06 6.32
N PHE A 228 0.39 2.36 7.14
CA PHE A 228 1.54 3.17 6.72
C PHE A 228 2.36 2.50 5.62
N ILE A 229 2.68 1.21 5.74
CA ILE A 229 3.36 0.43 4.68
C ILE A 229 2.56 0.51 3.36
N SER A 230 1.23 0.50 3.47
CA SER A 230 0.35 0.62 2.32
C SER A 230 0.43 1.99 1.63
N LEU A 231 0.67 3.08 2.37
CA LEU A 231 0.96 4.40 1.78
C LEU A 231 2.24 4.35 0.93
N PHE A 232 3.32 3.76 1.43
CA PHE A 232 4.57 3.58 0.66
C PHE A 232 4.31 2.82 -0.64
N PHE A 233 3.53 1.73 -0.58
CA PHE A 233 3.15 0.97 -1.76
C PHE A 233 2.36 1.82 -2.76
N ILE A 234 1.35 2.58 -2.32
CA ILE A 234 0.53 3.41 -3.23
C ILE A 234 1.38 4.44 -3.95
N PHE A 235 2.21 5.20 -3.23
CA PHE A 235 3.04 6.22 -3.87
C PHE A 235 4.07 5.59 -4.83
N GLY A 236 4.71 4.50 -4.43
CA GLY A 236 5.60 3.74 -5.32
C GLY A 236 4.87 3.20 -6.55
N HIS A 237 3.67 2.66 -6.38
CA HIS A 237 2.84 2.13 -7.46
C HIS A 237 2.42 3.23 -8.45
N LEU A 238 1.88 4.34 -7.94
CA LEU A 238 1.50 5.49 -8.77
C LEU A 238 2.70 6.05 -9.53
N TYR A 239 3.87 6.12 -8.87
CA TYR A 239 5.09 6.54 -9.52
C TYR A 239 5.48 5.61 -10.67
N LEU A 240 5.53 4.29 -10.42
CA LEU A 240 5.84 3.31 -11.47
C LEU A 240 4.84 3.37 -12.63
N CYS A 241 3.58 3.70 -12.39
CA CYS A 241 2.60 3.94 -13.46
C CYS A 241 2.96 5.15 -14.36
N THR A 242 3.77 6.10 -13.89
CA THR A 242 4.27 7.20 -14.73
C THR A 242 5.51 6.86 -15.55
N THR A 243 6.09 5.67 -15.34
CA THR A 243 7.35 5.25 -15.97
C THR A 243 7.19 4.66 -17.38
N GLY A 244 5.96 4.60 -17.93
CA GLY A 244 5.71 4.28 -19.34
C GLY A 244 6.31 5.31 -20.31
N ARG A 245 6.18 5.11 -21.63
CA ARG A 245 6.74 6.05 -22.63
C ARG A 245 6.22 7.46 -22.40
N THR A 246 4.94 7.54 -22.04
CA THR A 246 4.33 8.77 -21.51
C THR A 246 3.79 8.55 -20.10
N PRO A 247 3.73 9.60 -19.25
CA PRO A 247 3.27 9.45 -17.87
C PRO A 247 1.84 8.91 -17.70
N HIS A 248 1.02 8.96 -18.74
CA HIS A 248 -0.40 8.57 -18.69
C HIS A 248 -0.68 7.22 -19.36
N GLU A 249 0.30 6.61 -20.02
CA GLU A 249 0.10 5.42 -20.84
C GLU A 249 -0.34 4.20 -20.04
N THR A 250 0.35 3.92 -18.93
CA THR A 250 0.01 2.83 -18.04
C THR A 250 -1.35 3.06 -17.38
N PHE A 251 -1.67 4.29 -16.99
CA PHE A 251 -3.01 4.63 -16.47
C PHE A 251 -4.10 4.38 -17.52
N LYS A 252 -3.86 4.78 -18.77
CA LYS A 252 -4.78 4.57 -19.89
C LYS A 252 -5.06 3.08 -20.12
N SER A 253 -4.06 2.21 -19.95
CA SER A 253 -4.24 0.76 -20.04
C SER A 253 -5.22 0.20 -18.99
N MET A 254 -5.33 0.84 -17.83
CA MET A 254 -6.31 0.48 -16.79
C MET A 254 -7.70 1.09 -17.01
N VAL A 255 -7.86 1.94 -18.02
CA VAL A 255 -9.15 2.46 -18.47
C VAL A 255 -9.67 1.64 -19.66
N ASP A 256 -8.87 1.55 -20.72
CA ASP A 256 -9.28 0.91 -21.98
C ASP A 256 -8.94 -0.59 -22.08
N GLY A 257 -7.95 -1.07 -21.32
CA GLY A 257 -7.51 -2.46 -21.31
C GLY A 257 -6.34 -2.79 -22.23
N TYR A 258 -5.87 -1.83 -23.02
CA TYR A 258 -4.82 -2.02 -24.00
C TYR A 258 -3.48 -1.55 -23.46
N HIS A 259 -2.54 -2.49 -23.37
CA HIS A 259 -1.15 -2.18 -23.18
C HIS A 259 -0.54 -1.71 -24.49
N ARG A 260 0.31 -0.70 -24.41
CA ARG A 260 0.96 -0.07 -25.56
C ARG A 260 2.45 -0.29 -25.38
N HIS A 261 3.07 -0.88 -26.39
CA HIS A 261 4.50 -1.11 -26.41
C HIS A 261 5.26 0.15 -26.74
#